data_AF-A0A9J6GGN1-F1
#
_entry.id   AF-A0A9J6GGN1-F1
#
_cell.length_a   1.000
_cell.length_b   1.000
_cell.length_c   1.000
_cell.angle_alpha   90.00
_cell.angle_beta   90.00
_cell.angle_gamma   90.00
#
_symmetry.space_group_name_H-M   'P 1'
#
loop_
_entity.id
_entity.type
_entity.pdbx_description
1 polymer ?
#
loop_
_entity_poly.entity_id
_entity_poly.type
_entity_poly.pdbx_seq_one_letter_code
_entity_poly.pdbx_strand_id
1 'polypeptide(L)'
;MTKFVDVVGLDPELLPMVPSPVAAVLLLFPTSDQYDAFVKQKCADIESAGQVVSDKVFFMKQTIKNACGAMALLHALSNSLDQIQFGPGSILKKFLDDTSAMKPEERGTHLEGCKASNCFRLSSRSWGV
;
A
#
# COMPACT_ATOMS: atom_id res chain seq x y z
N MET A 1 -3.05 -13.87 14.47
CA MET A 1 -1.72 -13.52 13.94
C MET A 1 -1.88 -13.30 12.44
N THR A 2 -1.65 -12.07 11.97
CA THR A 2 -1.81 -11.70 10.55
C THR A 2 -0.56 -12.10 9.77
N LYS A 3 -0.73 -12.77 8.62
CA LYS A 3 0.37 -13.26 7.78
C LYS A 3 -0.02 -13.15 6.31
N PHE A 4 0.97 -13.00 5.43
CA PHE A 4 0.76 -13.12 3.99
C PHE A 4 0.63 -14.59 3.59
N VAL A 5 -0.21 -14.84 2.60
CA VAL A 5 -0.37 -16.13 1.94
C VAL A 5 -0.44 -15.88 0.44
N ASP A 6 0.02 -16.85 -0.34
CA ASP A 6 -0.11 -16.78 -1.79
C ASP A 6 -1.55 -17.06 -2.21
N VAL A 7 -2.01 -16.32 -3.23
CA VAL A 7 -3.26 -16.59 -3.92
C VAL A 7 -2.92 -17.30 -5.22
N VAL A 8 -3.14 -18.61 -5.27
CA VAL A 8 -2.71 -19.47 -6.39
C VAL A 8 -3.61 -19.30 -7.62
N GLY A 9 -4.86 -18.88 -7.43
CA GLY A 9 -5.79 -18.58 -8.50
C GLY A 9 -7.00 -17.80 -8.02
N LEU A 10 -7.72 -17.19 -8.97
CA LEU A 10 -8.92 -16.40 -8.72
C LEU A 10 -10.22 -17.18 -9.03
N ASP A 11 -10.08 -18.44 -9.41
CA ASP A 11 -11.21 -19.32 -9.67
C ASP A 11 -11.97 -19.64 -8.38
N PRO A 12 -13.31 -19.79 -8.42
CA PRO A 12 -14.12 -20.07 -7.23
C PRO A 12 -13.70 -21.34 -6.47
N GLU A 13 -13.04 -22.27 -7.13
CA GLU A 13 -12.54 -23.52 -6.54
C GLU A 13 -11.22 -23.32 -5.77
N LEU A 14 -10.42 -22.32 -6.14
CA LEU A 14 -9.10 -22.04 -5.54
C LEU A 14 -9.17 -20.98 -4.44
N LEU A 15 -10.09 -20.01 -4.54
CA LEU A 15 -10.26 -18.95 -3.54
C LEU A 15 -10.52 -19.47 -2.11
N PRO A 16 -11.26 -20.56 -1.87
CA PRO A 16 -11.46 -21.12 -0.52
C PRO A 16 -10.17 -21.61 0.16
N MET A 17 -9.07 -21.75 -0.58
CA MET A 17 -7.76 -22.11 0.00
C MET A 17 -7.11 -20.94 0.76
N VAL A 18 -7.54 -19.69 0.51
CA VAL A 18 -7.06 -18.50 1.22
C VAL A 18 -7.71 -18.46 2.60
N PRO A 19 -6.95 -18.46 3.71
CA PRO A 19 -7.51 -18.39 5.05
C PRO A 19 -8.32 -17.11 5.26
N SER A 20 -9.50 -17.24 5.88
CA SER A 20 -10.36 -16.13 6.29
C SER A 20 -10.20 -15.80 7.78
N PRO A 21 -10.40 -14.54 8.20
CA PRO A 21 -10.72 -13.36 7.40
C PRO A 21 -9.51 -12.79 6.62
N VAL A 22 -9.79 -12.12 5.49
CA VAL A 22 -8.78 -11.43 4.66
C VAL A 22 -8.93 -9.92 4.82
N ALA A 23 -7.86 -9.25 5.24
CA ALA A 23 -7.85 -7.79 5.45
C ALA A 23 -7.45 -7.01 4.19
N ALA A 24 -6.52 -7.54 3.39
CA ALA A 24 -5.99 -6.88 2.20
C ALA A 24 -5.49 -7.89 1.17
N VAL A 25 -5.48 -7.49 -0.10
CA VAL A 25 -4.91 -8.24 -1.23
C VAL A 25 -3.89 -7.34 -1.93
N LEU A 26 -2.68 -7.87 -2.16
CA LEU A 26 -1.64 -7.18 -2.91
C LEU A 26 -1.54 -7.85 -4.29
N LEU A 27 -1.76 -7.08 -5.35
CA LEU A 27 -1.68 -7.56 -6.73
C LEU A 27 -0.40 -7.04 -7.38
N LEU A 28 0.48 -7.97 -7.76
CA LEU A 28 1.63 -7.67 -8.62
C LEU A 28 1.24 -7.96 -10.07
N PHE A 29 1.38 -6.97 -10.94
CA PHE A 29 1.10 -7.11 -12.36
C PHE A 29 2.08 -6.26 -13.20
N PRO A 30 2.36 -6.65 -14.46
CA PRO A 30 3.23 -5.89 -15.34
C PRO A 30 2.52 -4.62 -15.85
N THR A 31 3.26 -3.52 -15.92
CA THR A 31 2.80 -2.28 -16.54
C THR A 31 3.23 -2.23 -18.01
N SER A 32 2.38 -1.65 -18.87
CA SER A 32 2.66 -1.43 -20.30
C SER A 32 2.19 -0.03 -20.72
N ASP A 33 2.60 0.44 -21.89
CA ASP A 33 2.15 1.74 -22.43
C ASP A 33 0.61 1.81 -22.55
N GLN A 34 -0.02 0.67 -22.86
CA GLN A 34 -1.48 0.57 -22.89
C GLN A 34 -2.09 0.74 -21.50
N TYR A 35 -1.47 0.14 -20.48
CA TYR A 35 -1.89 0.33 -19.09
C TYR A 35 -1.71 1.79 -18.65
N ASP A 36 -0.60 2.44 -19.00
CA ASP A 36 -0.37 3.85 -18.66
C ASP A 36 -1.38 4.78 -19.33
N ALA A 37 -1.75 4.50 -20.59
CA ALA A 37 -2.82 5.22 -21.28
C ALA A 37 -4.18 5.00 -20.60
N PHE A 38 -4.48 3.76 -20.19
CA PHE A 38 -5.69 3.42 -19.45
C PHE A 38 -5.76 4.17 -18.12
N VAL A 39 -4.67 4.20 -17.34
CA VAL A 39 -4.60 4.94 -16.07
C VAL A 39 -4.81 6.44 -16.29
N LYS A 40 -4.15 7.04 -17.28
CA LYS A 40 -4.33 8.46 -17.61
C LYS A 40 -5.78 8.80 -17.95
N GLN A 41 -6.43 7.97 -18.77
CA GLN A 41 -7.83 8.15 -19.11
C GLN A 41 -8.72 8.05 -17.86
N LYS A 42 -8.49 7.04 -17.01
CA LYS A 42 -9.26 6.87 -15.77
C LYS A 42 -9.08 8.00 -14.78
N CYS A 43 -7.87 8.55 -14.65
CA CYS A 43 -7.63 9.75 -13.86
C CYS A 43 -8.45 10.94 -14.39
N ALA A 44 -8.44 11.19 -15.70
CA ALA A 44 -9.22 12.27 -16.30
C ALA A 44 -10.74 12.09 -16.15
N ASP A 45 -11.22 10.84 -16.27
CA ASP A 45 -12.63 10.49 -16.01
C ASP A 45 -13.01 10.84 -14.56
N ILE A 46 -12.17 10.49 -13.58
CA ILE A 46 -12.40 10.78 -12.16
C ILE A 46 -12.32 12.29 -11.87
N GLU A 47 -11.37 13.01 -12.48
CA GLU A 47 -11.25 14.47 -12.32
C GLU A 47 -12.47 15.22 -12.85
N SER A 48 -13.07 14.74 -13.94
CA SER A 48 -14.24 15.37 -14.58
C SER A 48 -15.57 14.97 -13.95
N ALA A 49 -15.77 13.69 -13.65
CA ALA A 49 -17.03 13.17 -13.09
C ALA A 49 -17.07 13.19 -11.55
N GLY A 50 -15.91 13.33 -10.91
CA GLY A 50 -15.76 13.18 -9.47
C GLY A 50 -15.76 11.72 -9.01
N GLN A 51 -15.33 11.52 -7.78
CA GLN A 51 -15.36 10.24 -7.08
C GLN A 51 -15.62 10.50 -5.60
N VAL A 52 -16.41 9.64 -4.96
CA VAL A 52 -16.54 9.64 -3.51
C VAL A 52 -15.43 8.78 -2.93
N VAL A 53 -14.60 9.37 -2.07
CA VAL A 53 -13.57 8.67 -1.28
C VAL A 53 -13.90 8.89 0.19
N SER A 54 -13.89 7.84 0.98
CA SER A 54 -14.07 7.95 2.43
C SER A 54 -12.88 8.64 3.07
N ASP A 55 -13.13 9.60 3.97
CA ASP A 55 -12.08 10.29 4.74
C ASP A 55 -11.27 9.35 5.64
N LYS A 56 -11.75 8.11 5.85
CA LYS A 56 -11.03 7.07 6.60
C LYS A 56 -9.93 6.39 5.79
N VAL A 57 -9.89 6.58 4.47
CA VAL A 57 -8.89 5.94 3.61
C VAL A 57 -7.53 6.59 3.83
N PHE A 58 -6.56 5.80 4.29
CA PHE A 58 -5.18 6.21 4.29
C PHE A 58 -4.58 5.99 2.89
N PHE A 59 -4.24 7.08 2.22
CA PHE A 59 -3.59 7.07 0.91
C PHE A 59 -2.31 7.92 0.93
N MET A 60 -1.32 7.51 0.12
CA MET A 60 -0.01 8.15 0.02
C MET A 60 0.55 7.97 -1.39
N LYS A 61 1.09 9.04 -1.97
CA LYS A 61 1.72 8.97 -3.28
C LYS A 61 3.10 8.32 -3.20
N GLN A 62 3.40 7.46 -4.17
CA GLN A 62 4.74 6.91 -4.31
C GLN A 62 5.64 7.96 -4.98
N THR A 63 6.63 8.44 -4.25
CA THR A 63 7.65 9.38 -4.75
C THR A 63 9.00 8.69 -4.93
N ILE A 64 9.17 7.49 -4.36
CA ILE A 64 10.38 6.69 -4.41
C ILE A 64 10.30 5.63 -5.52
N LYS A 65 11.27 5.64 -6.44
CA LYS A 65 11.39 4.59 -7.46
C LYS A 65 11.61 3.20 -6.84
N ASN A 66 10.89 2.20 -7.34
CA ASN A 66 10.94 0.80 -6.90
C ASN A 66 10.52 0.55 -5.43
N ALA A 67 9.75 1.45 -4.83
CA ALA A 67 9.21 1.24 -3.48
C ALA A 67 7.78 0.68 -3.46
N CYS A 68 7.20 0.33 -4.61
CA CYS A 68 5.79 -0.08 -4.72
C CYS A 68 5.40 -1.21 -3.76
N GLY A 69 6.27 -2.20 -3.53
CA GLY A 69 6.02 -3.26 -2.55
C GLY A 69 5.88 -2.73 -1.11
N ALA A 70 6.77 -1.83 -0.69
CA ALA A 70 6.67 -1.21 0.63
C ALA A 70 5.46 -0.28 0.75
N MET A 71 5.15 0.47 -0.32
CA MET A 71 3.95 1.30 -0.38
C MET A 71 2.68 0.46 -0.23
N ALA A 72 2.59 -0.66 -0.95
CA ALA A 72 1.47 -1.58 -0.88
C ALA A 72 1.30 -2.18 0.53
N LEU A 73 2.40 -2.54 1.20
CA LEU A 73 2.38 -2.98 2.59
C LEU A 73 1.88 -1.87 3.53
N LEU A 74 2.36 -0.64 3.37
CA LEU A 74 1.91 0.50 4.18
C LEU A 74 0.42 0.76 3.99
N HIS A 75 -0.09 0.73 2.75
CA HIS A 75 -1.52 0.89 2.47
C HIS A 75 -2.36 -0.25 3.07
N ALA A 76 -1.92 -1.51 2.94
CA ALA A 76 -2.62 -2.65 3.52
C ALA A 76 -2.73 -2.54 5.05
N LEU A 77 -1.63 -2.20 5.72
CA LEU A 77 -1.58 -2.12 7.18
C LEU A 77 -2.34 -0.90 7.71
N SER A 78 -2.19 0.26 7.07
CA SER A 78 -2.85 1.52 7.49
C SER A 78 -4.37 1.52 7.32
N ASN A 79 -4.90 0.72 6.40
CA ASN A 79 -6.35 0.61 6.17
C ASN A 79 -6.98 -0.62 6.86
N SER A 80 -6.20 -1.37 7.66
CA SER A 80 -6.65 -2.57 8.38
C SER A 80 -6.36 -2.49 9.89
N LEU A 81 -6.39 -1.28 10.46
CA LEU A 81 -5.97 -1.01 11.85
C LEU A 81 -6.85 -1.70 12.90
N ASP A 82 -8.08 -2.06 12.55
CA ASP A 82 -9.01 -2.82 13.38
C ASP A 82 -8.64 -4.31 13.47
N GLN A 83 -7.90 -4.83 12.49
CA GLN A 83 -7.51 -6.24 12.39
C GLN A 83 -6.03 -6.49 12.74
N ILE A 84 -5.26 -5.43 13.02
CA ILE A 84 -3.80 -5.51 13.21
C ILE A 84 -3.40 -4.85 14.52
N GLN A 85 -2.63 -5.59 15.32
CA GLN A 85 -2.07 -5.10 16.57
C GLN A 85 -0.60 -4.71 16.37
N PHE A 86 -0.24 -3.52 16.84
CA PHE A 86 1.14 -3.03 16.83
C PHE A 86 1.80 -3.32 18.17
N GLY A 87 3.01 -3.87 18.13
CA GLY A 87 3.84 -4.03 19.33
C GLY A 87 4.32 -2.68 19.88
N PRO A 88 4.74 -2.63 21.16
CA PRO A 88 5.33 -1.43 21.76
C PRO A 88 6.57 -0.99 20.96
N GLY A 89 6.68 0.31 20.69
CA GLY A 89 7.79 0.88 19.91
C GLY A 89 7.72 0.60 18.40
N SER A 90 6.56 0.16 17.88
CA SER A 90 6.39 -0.07 16.44
C SER A 90 6.67 1.20 15.63
N ILE A 91 7.69 1.11 14.78
CA ILE A 91 8.09 2.19 13.87
C ILE A 91 6.96 2.52 12.89
N LEU A 92 6.24 1.50 12.43
CA LEU A 92 5.09 1.68 11.56
C LEU A 92 3.96 2.44 12.27
N LYS A 93 3.65 2.09 13.53
CA LYS A 93 2.62 2.82 14.29
C LYS A 93 3.00 4.29 14.44
N LYS A 94 4.27 4.57 14.77
CA LYS A 94 4.79 5.94 14.85
C LYS A 94 4.63 6.69 13.52
N PHE A 95 5.02 6.07 12.40
CA PHE A 95 4.84 6.66 11.08
C PHE A 95 3.37 6.98 10.77
N LEU A 96 2.43 6.09 11.09
CA LEU A 96 1.00 6.33 10.88
C LEU A 96 0.46 7.47 11.76
N ASP A 97 0.93 7.58 13.00
CA ASP A 97 0.55 8.66 13.90
C ASP A 97 1.08 10.00 13.39
N ASP A 98 2.36 10.05 13.01
CA ASP A 98 3.04 11.25 12.50
C ASP A 98 2.41 11.75 11.18
N THR A 99 1.82 10.84 10.38
CA THR A 99 1.29 11.13 9.04
C THR A 99 -0.23 11.18 8.93
N SER A 100 -0.95 10.99 10.04
CA SER A 100 -2.41 10.89 10.09
C SER A 100 -3.11 12.12 9.48
N ALA A 101 -2.65 13.33 9.82
CA ALA A 101 -3.21 14.60 9.35
C ALA A 101 -2.60 15.13 8.04
N MET A 102 -1.60 14.45 7.48
CA MET A 102 -0.91 14.89 6.26
C MET A 102 -1.70 14.55 5.00
N LYS A 103 -1.52 15.36 3.95
CA LYS A 103 -2.03 15.07 2.60
C LYS A 103 -1.25 13.92 1.94
N PRO A 104 -1.85 13.20 0.97
CA PRO A 104 -1.17 12.07 0.31
C PRO A 104 0.22 12.37 -0.27
N GLU A 105 0.44 13.58 -0.78
CA GLU A 105 1.73 14.08 -1.27
C GLU A 105 2.75 14.20 -0.13
N GLU A 106 2.35 14.86 0.95
CA GLU A 106 3.18 15.14 2.13
C GLU A 106 3.60 13.84 2.81
N ARG A 107 2.70 12.85 2.88
CA ARG A 107 3.00 11.50 3.37
C ARG A 107 4.15 10.85 2.58
N GLY A 108 4.13 10.98 1.25
CA GLY A 108 5.17 10.45 0.37
C GLY A 108 6.53 11.11 0.62
N THR A 109 6.54 12.44 0.71
CA THR A 109 7.76 13.20 1.07
C THR A 109 8.25 12.88 2.48
N HIS A 110 7.35 12.67 3.44
CA HIS A 110 7.72 12.26 4.80
C HIS A 110 8.39 10.88 4.81
N LEU A 111 7.89 9.92 4.02
CA LEU A 111 8.51 8.61 3.85
C LEU A 111 9.92 8.69 3.24
N GLU A 112 10.19 9.66 2.37
CA GLU A 112 11.54 9.91 1.86
C GLU A 112 12.50 10.38 2.94
N GLY A 113 12.08 11.34 3.75
CA GLY A 113 12.87 11.84 4.89
C GLY A 113 13.18 10.73 5.91
N CYS A 114 12.23 9.80 6.10
CA CYS A 114 12.38 8.62 6.96
C CYS A 114 13.54 7.68 6.57
N LYS A 115 13.99 7.69 5.30
CA LYS A 115 15.15 6.91 4.86
C LYS A 115 16.47 7.36 5.48
N ALA A 116 16.59 8.66 5.79
CA ALA A 116 17.77 9.21 6.43
C ALA A 116 17.85 8.83 7.92
N SER A 117 16.73 8.40 8.51
CA SER A 117 16.54 8.30 9.97
C SER A 117 16.31 6.88 10.49
N ASN A 118 16.64 5.83 9.72
CA ASN A 118 16.42 4.41 10.08
C ASN A 118 14.94 3.98 10.30
N CYS A 119 13.96 4.76 9.83
CA CYS A 119 12.54 4.47 10.07
C CYS A 119 12.00 3.35 9.15
N PHE A 120 12.37 3.35 7.86
CA PHE A 120 12.07 2.24 6.95
C PHE A 120 13.30 1.94 6.10
N ARG A 121 13.91 0.76 6.30
CA ARG A 121 15.00 0.29 5.42
C ARG A 121 14.38 -0.24 4.14
N LEU A 122 14.07 0.68 3.22
CA LEU A 122 13.73 0.36 1.84
C LEU A 122 15.01 -0.12 1.13
N SER A 123 15.48 -1.34 1.46
CA SER A 123 16.65 -1.91 0.81
C SER A 123 16.30 -2.17 -0.66
N SER A 124 17.03 -1.54 -1.56
CA SER A 124 16.78 -1.60 -3.00
C SER A 124 17.22 -2.88 -3.68
N ARG A 125 17.76 -3.88 -2.96
CA ARG A 125 18.12 -5.22 -3.47
C ARG A 125 18.62 -6.10 -2.33
N SER A 126 17.87 -7.18 -2.04
CA SER A 126 18.36 -8.51 -1.66
C SER A 126 17.18 -9.37 -1.17
N TRP A 127 16.13 -9.47 -2.00
CA TRP A 127 15.18 -10.58 -1.90
C TRP A 127 15.50 -11.45 -3.10
N GLY A 128 16.07 -12.63 -2.83
CA GLY A 128 16.71 -13.49 -3.81
C GLY A 128 15.77 -13.89 -4.95
N VAL A 129 16.30 -13.78 -6.16
CA VAL A 129 16.50 -14.99 -6.97
C VAL A 129 17.79 -15.64 -6.53
#